data_AF-A0A2K0T6Y0-F1
#
_entry.id   AF-A0A2K0T6Y0-F1
#
_cell.length_a   1.000
_cell.length_b   1.000
_cell.length_c   1.000
_cell.angle_alpha   90.00
_cell.angle_beta   90.00
_cell.angle_gamma   90.00
#
_symmetry.space_group_name_H-M   'P 1'
#
loop_
_entity.id
_entity.type
_entity.pdbx_description
1 polymer ?
#
loop_
_entity_poly.entity_id
_entity_poly.type
_entity_poly.pdbx_seq_one_letter_code
_entity_poly.pdbx_strand_id
1 'polypeptide(L)'
;MHESLLGDCNRERLRAVQAAGASQKKDLSLPEISSKLHDAATPVALRDIGLELFHHVDALLATRANGQEDQQSLSIEASDPAFNEESSHVRSLVDSVAQKLLKFPIFGTDTAIQDSDYAAHSLAAEVGLALLAIISPYCTSPSEPFLFDDAVLIRVVAYTDENDAWTTKESSRLATRLLKSNLNDDRLDNFITQRLVQDTLRPLFSKSSTRLTASGRPSQIAQQPTGTQARTSLDTVSQEREKVHAASSCKWAVMLCSQATMGRQWPLFLPILLSLAEDHNTAVRIKGLQIIGFFLDTCPANVILSAGVDNVIQDAVFPTLLFLPSTTPESESIELLYPAYRVLLRIAQLDPDPKSLRRRRFLDKLLRDGVFAGHFHASEYPRIVEVLMNITKDIILCLGFFSAKHLQNLLRLFASTLSDPFVMSYPPLVSSTTEALNATLVNCWPRFSSPGYIDQAIHTISLCWLNLKSSQLPPEDADQISAHLTRTSTILQSLWVREGSGPIAGLTAALQIEPRLVDLFPSVPT
;
A
#
# COMPACT_ATOMS: atom_id res chain seq x y z
N MET A 1 -2.07 -13.04 34.36
CA MET A 1 -2.03 -14.28 33.55
C MET A 1 -2.04 -14.02 32.04
N HIS A 2 -2.32 -12.80 31.56
CA HIS A 2 -2.39 -12.53 30.11
C HIS A 2 -1.44 -11.43 29.62
N GLU A 3 -0.34 -11.15 30.34
CA GLU A 3 0.65 -10.12 29.96
C GLU A 3 1.26 -10.33 28.58
N SER A 4 1.27 -11.56 28.06
CA SER A 4 1.73 -11.89 26.70
C SER A 4 0.87 -11.27 25.59
N LEU A 5 -0.32 -10.74 25.91
CA LEU A 5 -1.15 -9.97 24.98
C LEU A 5 -0.58 -8.57 24.72
N LEU A 6 0.20 -8.02 25.65
CA LEU A 6 0.83 -6.71 25.53
C LEU A 6 2.21 -6.86 24.88
N GLY A 7 2.63 -5.90 24.06
CA GLY A 7 3.99 -5.79 23.55
C GLY A 7 5.00 -5.41 24.64
N ASP A 8 6.30 -5.50 24.34
CA ASP A 8 7.40 -5.27 25.30
C ASP A 8 7.25 -3.94 26.06
N CYS A 9 7.04 -2.84 25.33
CA CYS A 9 6.90 -1.51 25.94
C CYS A 9 5.73 -1.44 26.94
N ASN A 10 4.61 -2.10 26.63
CA ASN A 10 3.43 -2.12 27.51
C ASN A 10 3.61 -3.07 28.69
N ARG A 11 4.31 -4.20 28.53
CA ARG A 11 4.67 -5.10 29.64
C ARG A 11 5.61 -4.42 30.64
N GLU A 12 6.62 -3.72 30.14
CA GLU A 12 7.54 -2.96 30.99
C GLU A 12 6.81 -1.84 31.75
N ARG A 13 5.92 -1.11 31.05
CA ARG A 13 5.12 -0.06 31.67
C ARG A 13 4.15 -0.61 32.71
N LEU A 14 3.51 -1.75 32.45
CA LEU A 14 2.61 -2.43 33.39
C LEU A 14 3.32 -2.73 34.71
N ARG A 15 4.53 -3.30 34.65
CA ARG A 15 5.34 -3.60 35.84
C ARG A 15 5.69 -2.34 36.63
N ALA A 16 6.01 -1.24 35.93
CA ALA A 16 6.29 0.04 36.58
C ALA A 16 5.06 0.64 37.28
N VAL A 17 3.88 0.55 36.65
CA VAL A 17 2.60 1.00 37.22
C VAL A 17 2.25 0.17 38.46
N GLN A 18 2.41 -1.15 38.40
CA GLN A 18 2.20 -2.05 39.55
C GLN A 18 3.13 -1.73 40.73
N ALA A 19 4.42 -1.48 40.47
CA ALA A 19 5.37 -1.10 41.51
C ALA A 19 5.01 0.24 42.19
N ALA A 20 4.51 1.21 41.42
CA ALA A 20 4.05 2.49 41.94
C ALA A 20 2.74 2.35 42.75
N GLY A 21 1.79 1.54 42.27
CA GLY A 21 0.52 1.26 42.96
C GLY A 21 0.70 0.52 44.29
N ALA A 22 1.59 -0.48 44.34
CA ALA A 22 1.96 -1.18 45.57
C ALA A 22 2.54 -0.24 46.64
N SER A 23 3.21 0.84 46.22
CA SER A 23 3.76 1.87 47.10
C SER A 23 2.67 2.83 47.65
N GLN A 24 1.50 2.92 47.01
CA GLN A 24 0.43 3.86 47.36
C GLN A 24 -0.76 3.26 48.13
N LYS A 25 -0.84 1.93 48.33
CA LYS A 25 -1.94 1.22 49.03
C LYS A 25 -3.35 1.71 48.64
N LYS A 26 -3.60 1.87 47.34
CA LYS A 26 -4.88 2.36 46.83
C LYS A 26 -5.50 1.28 45.93
N ASP A 27 -6.28 0.38 46.54
CA ASP A 27 -7.13 -0.54 45.80
C ASP A 27 -8.34 0.25 45.29
N LEU A 28 -8.19 0.82 44.09
CA LEU A 28 -9.28 1.53 43.41
C LEU A 28 -10.29 0.51 42.91
N SER A 29 -11.57 0.82 43.09
CA SER A 29 -12.65 0.01 42.54
C SER A 29 -12.76 0.18 41.01
N LEU A 30 -13.28 -0.83 40.32
CA LEU A 30 -13.57 -0.79 38.88
C LEU A 30 -14.30 0.49 38.40
N PRO A 31 -15.36 0.96 39.11
CA PRO A 31 -16.03 2.22 38.77
C PRO A 31 -15.12 3.45 38.86
N GLU A 32 -14.21 3.51 39.85
CA GLU A 32 -13.28 4.63 40.01
C GLU A 32 -12.25 4.66 38.88
N ILE A 33 -11.72 3.51 38.46
CA ILE A 33 -10.79 3.42 37.33
C ILE A 33 -11.50 3.80 36.02
N SER A 34 -12.75 3.35 35.84
CA SER A 34 -13.58 3.72 34.68
C SER A 34 -13.83 5.24 34.61
N SER A 35 -14.14 5.87 35.75
CA SER A 35 -14.29 7.34 35.83
C SER A 35 -12.99 8.05 35.43
N LYS A 36 -11.83 7.60 35.95
CA LYS A 36 -10.54 8.16 35.56
C LYS A 36 -10.24 8.01 34.07
N LEU A 37 -10.60 6.87 33.47
CA LEU A 37 -10.45 6.65 32.04
C LEU A 37 -11.28 7.65 31.24
N HIS A 38 -12.46 8.01 31.74
CA HIS A 38 -13.29 9.03 31.12
C HIS A 38 -12.68 10.44 31.21
N ASP A 39 -12.07 10.78 32.34
CA ASP A 39 -11.49 12.11 32.58
C ASP A 39 -10.10 12.32 31.95
N ALA A 40 -9.43 11.23 31.58
CA ALA A 40 -8.09 11.29 31.00
C ALA A 40 -8.09 11.95 29.60
N ALA A 41 -7.19 12.92 29.42
CA ALA A 41 -7.06 13.70 28.18
C ALA A 41 -5.80 13.39 27.38
N THR A 42 -4.76 12.81 27.99
CA THR A 42 -3.48 12.53 27.31
C THR A 42 -3.35 11.05 26.97
N PRO A 43 -2.71 10.68 25.84
CA PRO A 43 -2.53 9.28 25.45
C PRO A 43 -1.72 8.49 26.47
N VAL A 44 -0.75 9.14 27.14
CA VAL A 44 0.06 8.50 28.19
C VAL A 44 -0.79 8.19 29.43
N ALA A 45 -1.64 9.12 29.87
CA ALA A 45 -2.54 8.88 31.00
C ALA A 45 -3.57 7.80 30.66
N LEU A 46 -4.15 7.85 29.45
CA LEU A 46 -5.05 6.83 28.94
C LEU A 46 -4.40 5.44 28.94
N ARG A 47 -3.15 5.34 28.45
CA ARG A 47 -2.37 4.10 28.47
C ARG A 47 -2.17 3.58 29.89
N ASP A 48 -1.73 4.41 30.83
CA ASP A 48 -1.46 4.00 32.20
C ASP A 48 -2.73 3.53 32.92
N ILE A 49 -3.83 4.28 32.80
CA ILE A 49 -5.14 3.89 33.37
C ILE A 49 -5.66 2.61 32.70
N GLY A 50 -5.46 2.46 31.38
CA GLY A 50 -5.80 1.24 30.66
C GLY A 50 -5.01 0.03 31.16
N LEU A 51 -3.73 0.20 31.52
CA LEU A 51 -2.90 -0.87 32.08
C LEU A 51 -3.33 -1.25 33.50
N GLU A 52 -3.72 -0.28 34.33
CA GLU A 52 -4.35 -0.54 35.64
C GLU A 52 -5.64 -1.36 35.49
N LEU A 53 -6.50 -0.93 34.56
CA LEU A 53 -7.74 -1.64 34.24
C LEU A 53 -7.47 -3.07 33.72
N PHE A 54 -6.47 -3.22 32.85
CA PHE A 54 -6.06 -4.51 32.29
C PHE A 54 -5.64 -5.47 33.39
N HIS A 55 -4.82 -5.00 34.32
CA HIS A 55 -4.38 -5.81 35.45
C HIS A 55 -5.54 -6.29 36.32
N HIS A 56 -6.49 -5.40 36.60
CA HIS A 56 -7.64 -5.72 37.44
C HIS A 56 -8.58 -6.74 36.77
N VAL A 57 -8.89 -6.54 35.48
CA VAL A 57 -9.74 -7.48 34.72
C VAL A 57 -9.03 -8.83 34.51
N ASP A 58 -7.71 -8.85 34.31
CA ASP A 58 -6.92 -10.09 34.21
C ASP A 58 -6.93 -10.88 35.53
N ALA A 59 -6.89 -10.20 36.68
CA ALA A 59 -7.02 -10.84 37.99
C ALA A 59 -8.43 -11.44 38.20
N LEU A 60 -9.49 -10.73 37.79
CA LEU A 60 -10.87 -11.24 37.84
C LEU A 60 -11.07 -12.44 36.90
N LEU A 61 -10.43 -12.43 35.73
CA LEU A 61 -10.50 -13.57 34.81
C LEU A 61 -9.77 -14.80 35.37
N ALA A 62 -8.62 -14.61 36.04
CA ALA A 62 -7.88 -15.70 36.68
C ALA A 62 -8.64 -16.32 37.86
N THR A 63 -9.28 -15.51 38.71
CA THR A 63 -10.11 -16.01 39.82
C THR A 63 -11.30 -16.83 39.31
N ARG A 64 -11.93 -16.41 38.20
CA ARG A 64 -12.99 -17.17 37.53
C ARG A 64 -12.51 -18.53 37.01
N ALA A 65 -11.35 -18.57 36.36
CA ALA A 65 -10.78 -19.82 35.83
C ALA A 65 -10.52 -20.84 36.94
N ASN A 66 -9.92 -20.39 38.05
CA ASN A 66 -9.65 -21.24 39.21
C ASN A 66 -10.95 -21.73 39.89
N GLY A 67 -11.96 -20.87 40.02
CA GLY A 67 -13.26 -21.27 40.60
C GLY A 67 -14.03 -22.31 39.77
N GLN A 68 -13.82 -22.34 38.45
CA GLN A 68 -14.42 -23.35 37.57
C GLN A 68 -13.71 -24.73 37.66
N GLU A 69 -12.41 -24.77 37.96
CA GLU A 69 -11.68 -26.01 38.20
C GLU A 69 -12.10 -26.66 39.53
N ASP A 70 -12.31 -25.87 40.59
CA ASP A 70 -12.78 -26.37 41.89
C ASP A 70 -14.24 -26.87 41.85
N GLN A 71 -15.09 -26.29 40.99
CA GLN A 71 -16.52 -26.61 40.87
C GLN A 71 -16.83 -27.84 39.98
N GLN A 72 -15.86 -28.46 39.31
CA GLN A 72 -16.08 -29.77 38.65
C GLN A 72 -16.37 -30.92 39.64
N SER A 73 -16.31 -30.65 40.96
CA SER A 73 -16.55 -31.63 42.02
C SER A 73 -17.95 -31.56 42.65
N LEU A 74 -18.74 -30.51 42.43
CA LEU A 74 -20.05 -30.33 43.08
C LEU A 74 -21.03 -29.65 42.12
N SER A 75 -22.05 -30.39 41.70
CA SER A 75 -23.15 -29.87 40.90
C SER A 75 -24.08 -29.00 41.75
N ILE A 76 -24.63 -27.98 41.07
CA ILE A 76 -25.69 -27.06 41.49
C ILE A 76 -25.18 -25.86 42.29
N GLU A 77 -25.04 -24.72 41.60
CA GLU A 77 -25.69 -23.50 42.08
C GLU A 77 -26.00 -22.55 40.91
N ALA A 78 -27.27 -22.19 40.83
CA ALA A 78 -27.77 -21.19 39.91
C ALA A 78 -27.37 -19.80 40.43
N SER A 79 -26.64 -19.05 39.59
CA SER A 79 -26.59 -17.58 39.56
C SER A 79 -26.36 -16.86 40.91
N ASP A 80 -25.09 -16.76 41.30
CA ASP A 80 -24.63 -15.82 42.33
C ASP A 80 -24.91 -14.36 41.87
N PRO A 81 -25.74 -13.58 42.60
CA PRO A 81 -26.09 -12.21 42.24
C PRO A 81 -24.89 -11.26 42.21
N ALA A 82 -23.87 -11.47 43.06
CA ALA A 82 -22.66 -10.64 43.08
C ALA A 82 -21.84 -10.81 41.79
N PHE A 83 -21.78 -12.03 41.26
CA PHE A 83 -21.11 -12.33 39.99
C PHE A 83 -21.81 -11.69 38.79
N ASN A 84 -23.15 -11.66 38.80
CA ASN A 84 -23.92 -10.99 37.75
C ASN A 84 -23.69 -9.46 37.77
N GLU A 85 -23.56 -8.87 38.95
CA GLU A 85 -23.18 -7.46 39.09
C GLU A 85 -21.76 -7.21 38.56
N GLU A 86 -20.73 -7.96 38.98
CA GLU A 86 -19.36 -7.77 38.48
C GLU A 86 -19.24 -7.97 36.95
N SER A 87 -19.90 -8.99 36.40
CA SER A 87 -19.96 -9.22 34.95
C SER A 87 -20.62 -8.05 34.22
N SER A 88 -21.68 -7.47 34.79
CA SER A 88 -22.33 -6.28 34.21
C SER A 88 -21.40 -5.05 34.22
N HIS A 89 -20.61 -4.86 35.28
CA HIS A 89 -19.64 -3.77 35.37
C HIS A 89 -18.53 -3.96 34.33
N VAL A 90 -17.97 -5.16 34.19
CA VAL A 90 -16.92 -5.42 33.19
C VAL A 90 -17.46 -5.27 31.76
N ARG A 91 -18.71 -5.66 31.50
CA ARG A 91 -19.36 -5.40 30.20
C ARG A 91 -19.51 -3.91 29.91
N SER A 92 -19.85 -3.10 30.93
CA SER A 92 -19.99 -1.64 30.77
C SER A 92 -18.68 -0.93 30.38
N LEU A 93 -17.53 -1.57 30.62
CA LEU A 93 -16.22 -1.02 30.22
C LEU A 93 -15.99 -1.05 28.71
N VAL A 94 -16.67 -1.94 27.96
CA VAL A 94 -16.44 -2.14 26.53
C VAL A 94 -16.53 -0.82 25.76
N ASP A 95 -17.61 -0.07 25.97
CA ASP A 95 -17.83 1.21 25.31
C ASP A 95 -16.80 2.25 25.73
N SER A 96 -16.46 2.30 27.03
CA SER A 96 -15.48 3.25 27.56
C SER A 96 -14.08 2.98 26.99
N VAL A 97 -13.67 1.71 26.93
CA VAL A 97 -12.41 1.26 26.34
C VAL A 97 -12.38 1.62 24.85
N ALA A 98 -13.41 1.27 24.11
CA ALA A 98 -13.47 1.56 22.68
C ALA A 98 -13.50 3.07 22.38
N GLN A 99 -14.20 3.87 23.18
CA GLN A 99 -14.32 5.32 22.97
C GLN A 99 -13.12 6.13 23.46
N LYS A 100 -12.31 5.60 24.36
CA LYS A 100 -11.17 6.33 24.96
C LYS A 100 -9.82 5.80 24.49
N LEU A 101 -9.65 4.48 24.42
CA LEU A 101 -8.37 3.86 24.06
C LEU A 101 -8.25 3.57 22.55
N LEU A 102 -9.37 3.32 21.87
CA LEU A 102 -9.39 3.13 20.41
C LEU A 102 -9.86 4.36 19.64
N LYS A 103 -9.97 5.50 20.31
CA LYS A 103 -10.33 6.76 19.66
C LYS A 103 -9.10 7.33 18.98
N PHE A 104 -9.24 7.58 17.68
CA PHE A 104 -8.23 8.29 16.93
C PHE A 104 -8.08 9.73 17.44
N PRO A 105 -6.85 10.24 17.60
CA PRO A 105 -6.64 11.58 18.09
C PRO A 105 -7.02 12.66 17.06
N ILE A 106 -8.04 13.44 17.41
CA ILE A 106 -8.36 14.71 16.76
C ILE A 106 -7.45 15.75 17.41
N PHE A 107 -6.22 15.90 16.91
CA PHE A 107 -5.37 16.98 17.38
C PHE A 107 -5.81 18.30 16.73
N GLY A 108 -5.72 19.39 17.51
CA GLY A 108 -5.96 20.75 17.03
C GLY A 108 -5.01 21.17 15.90
N THR A 109 -5.38 22.24 15.21
CA THR A 109 -4.82 22.68 13.93
C THR A 109 -3.38 23.20 13.96
N ASP A 110 -2.77 23.41 15.14
CA ASP A 110 -1.71 24.43 15.28
C ASP A 110 -0.30 23.92 15.61
N THR A 111 -0.05 22.61 15.64
CA THR A 111 1.32 22.11 15.89
C THR A 111 1.71 21.01 14.92
N ALA A 112 2.86 21.20 14.25
CA ALA A 112 3.57 20.14 13.55
C ALA A 112 3.74 18.95 14.50
N ILE A 113 3.13 17.82 14.13
CA ILE A 113 3.11 16.61 14.95
C ILE A 113 4.48 15.96 14.91
N GLN A 114 4.98 15.60 16.09
CA GLN A 114 6.19 14.80 16.27
C GLN A 114 5.83 13.31 16.25
N ASP A 115 6.70 12.44 15.73
CA ASP A 115 6.51 10.98 15.71
C ASP A 115 6.16 10.39 17.10
N SER A 116 6.53 11.09 18.17
CA SER A 116 6.19 10.76 19.55
C SER A 116 4.68 10.66 19.83
N ASP A 117 3.85 11.42 19.10
CA ASP A 117 2.40 11.43 19.30
C ASP A 117 1.74 10.17 18.77
N TYR A 118 2.19 9.66 17.61
CA TYR A 118 1.70 8.38 17.06
C TYR A 118 2.09 7.21 17.96
N ALA A 119 3.33 7.22 18.46
CA ALA A 119 3.82 6.19 19.36
C ALA A 119 3.01 6.10 20.68
N ALA A 120 2.65 7.24 21.27
CA ALA A 120 1.84 7.24 22.49
C ALA A 120 0.42 6.70 22.25
N HIS A 121 -0.21 7.07 21.14
CA HIS A 121 -1.55 6.61 20.80
C HIS A 121 -1.58 5.13 20.40
N SER A 122 -0.57 4.65 19.65
CA SER A 122 -0.49 3.25 19.25
C SER A 122 -0.34 2.33 20.47
N LEU A 123 0.45 2.75 21.47
CA LEU A 123 0.60 2.01 22.72
C LEU A 123 -0.68 2.03 23.57
N ALA A 124 -1.42 3.14 23.61
CA ALA A 124 -2.71 3.20 24.29
C ALA A 124 -3.77 2.32 23.61
N ALA A 125 -3.82 2.31 22.28
CA ALA A 125 -4.72 1.48 21.50
C ALA A 125 -4.42 -0.02 21.67
N GLU A 126 -3.14 -0.40 21.74
CA GLU A 126 -2.73 -1.78 22.03
C GLU A 126 -3.31 -2.26 23.37
N VAL A 127 -3.24 -1.42 24.41
CA VAL A 127 -3.85 -1.72 25.71
C VAL A 127 -5.36 -1.84 25.60
N GLY A 128 -6.01 -0.96 24.85
CA GLY A 128 -7.46 -1.05 24.58
C GLY A 128 -7.85 -2.36 23.89
N LEU A 129 -7.10 -2.80 22.88
CA LEU A 129 -7.34 -4.07 22.18
C LEU A 129 -7.06 -5.28 23.09
N ALA A 130 -6.03 -5.21 23.92
CA ALA A 130 -5.72 -6.26 24.90
C ALA A 130 -6.82 -6.38 25.96
N LEU A 131 -7.35 -5.25 26.43
CA LEU A 131 -8.52 -5.18 27.31
C LEU A 131 -9.74 -5.84 26.70
N LEU A 132 -10.11 -5.48 25.46
CA LEU A 132 -11.23 -6.14 24.77
C LEU A 132 -11.01 -7.65 24.62
N ALA A 133 -9.77 -8.08 24.37
CA ALA A 133 -9.43 -9.49 24.23
C ALA A 133 -9.57 -10.30 25.54
N ILE A 134 -9.46 -9.67 26.72
CA ILE A 134 -9.70 -10.34 28.02
C ILE A 134 -11.15 -10.16 28.51
N ILE A 135 -11.81 -9.05 28.16
CA ILE A 135 -13.23 -8.82 28.47
C ILE A 135 -14.11 -9.84 27.75
N SER A 136 -13.80 -10.18 26.50
CA SER A 136 -14.57 -11.16 25.72
C SER A 136 -14.72 -12.53 26.40
N PRO A 137 -13.63 -13.24 26.80
CA PRO A 137 -13.76 -14.50 27.52
C PRO A 137 -14.36 -14.31 28.92
N TYR A 138 -14.09 -13.19 29.61
CA TYR A 138 -14.71 -12.90 30.92
C TYR A 138 -16.23 -12.79 30.84
N CYS A 139 -16.76 -12.16 29.79
CA CYS A 139 -18.19 -11.94 29.62
C CYS A 139 -18.92 -13.12 28.98
N THR A 140 -18.18 -14.08 28.41
CA THR A 140 -18.72 -15.27 27.74
C THR A 140 -19.35 -16.22 28.76
N SER A 141 -20.57 -16.68 28.46
CA SER A 141 -21.29 -17.69 29.21
C SER A 141 -21.20 -19.04 28.47
N PRO A 142 -21.24 -20.20 29.17
CA PRO A 142 -21.30 -21.51 28.51
C PRO A 142 -22.49 -21.67 27.54
N SER A 143 -23.56 -20.89 27.71
CA SER A 143 -24.76 -20.93 26.85
C SER A 143 -24.69 -20.02 25.63
N GLU A 144 -23.88 -18.94 25.65
CA GLU A 144 -23.87 -17.94 24.59
C GLU A 144 -22.51 -17.21 24.50
N PRO A 145 -21.88 -17.17 23.32
CA PRO A 145 -20.63 -16.44 23.12
C PRO A 145 -20.86 -14.93 23.24
N PHE A 146 -19.98 -14.23 23.95
CA PHE A 146 -20.04 -12.78 24.03
C PHE A 146 -19.51 -12.14 22.75
N LEU A 147 -20.38 -11.39 22.06
CA LEU A 147 -20.05 -10.67 20.84
C LEU A 147 -20.07 -9.15 21.06
N PHE A 148 -19.09 -8.46 20.48
CA PHE A 148 -19.07 -7.00 20.44
C PHE A 148 -20.09 -6.45 19.44
N ASP A 149 -20.56 -5.24 19.76
CA ASP A 149 -21.41 -4.46 18.88
C ASP A 149 -20.66 -3.98 17.62
N ASP A 150 -21.42 -3.57 16.60
CA ASP A 150 -20.82 -3.12 15.34
C ASP A 150 -19.96 -1.86 15.56
N ALA A 151 -20.32 -0.98 16.50
CA ALA A 151 -19.62 0.27 16.77
C ALA A 151 -18.22 0.06 17.37
N VAL A 152 -18.04 -0.93 18.25
CA VAL A 152 -16.71 -1.32 18.74
C VAL A 152 -15.92 -1.97 17.61
N LEU A 153 -16.51 -2.89 16.85
CA LEU A 153 -15.83 -3.58 15.75
C LEU A 153 -15.35 -2.62 14.67
N ILE A 154 -16.12 -1.59 14.32
CA ILE A 154 -15.70 -0.53 13.39
C ILE A 154 -14.42 0.18 13.85
N ARG A 155 -14.27 0.43 15.16
CA ARG A 155 -13.04 1.04 15.72
C ARG A 155 -11.87 0.07 15.67
N VAL A 156 -12.12 -1.21 15.96
CA VAL A 156 -11.09 -2.27 15.92
C VAL A 156 -10.53 -2.45 14.50
N VAL A 157 -11.37 -2.34 13.46
CA VAL A 157 -10.96 -2.49 12.05
C VAL A 157 -9.78 -1.59 11.68
N ALA A 158 -9.70 -0.38 12.22
CA ALA A 158 -8.67 0.58 11.85
C ALA A 158 -7.27 0.28 12.41
N TYR A 159 -7.16 -0.71 13.30
CA TYR A 159 -5.90 -1.16 13.87
C TYR A 159 -5.44 -2.49 13.27
N THR A 160 -5.94 -2.86 12.09
CA THR A 160 -5.60 -4.16 11.46
C THR A 160 -4.35 -4.13 10.60
N ASP A 161 -3.91 -2.97 10.13
CA ASP A 161 -2.75 -2.82 9.25
C ASP A 161 -1.49 -2.44 10.06
N GLU A 162 -0.49 -3.32 10.07
CA GLU A 162 0.78 -3.08 10.78
C GLU A 162 1.64 -1.98 10.14
N ASN A 163 1.33 -1.56 8.91
CA ASN A 163 2.05 -0.49 8.22
C ASN A 163 1.55 0.91 8.62
N ASP A 164 0.46 0.98 9.38
CA ASP A 164 -0.08 2.25 9.85
C ASP A 164 0.72 2.78 11.05
N ALA A 165 1.08 4.06 11.01
CA ALA A 165 1.88 4.71 12.06
C ALA A 165 1.26 4.64 13.47
N TRP A 166 -0.07 4.45 13.57
CA TRP A 166 -0.80 4.33 14.84
C TRP A 166 -1.06 2.88 15.26
N THR A 167 -0.54 1.88 14.55
CA THR A 167 -0.81 0.46 14.81
C THR A 167 0.47 -0.26 15.18
N THR A 168 0.52 -0.84 16.39
CA THR A 168 1.62 -1.75 16.76
C THR A 168 1.38 -3.16 16.17
N LYS A 169 2.45 -3.96 16.07
CA LYS A 169 2.34 -5.37 15.65
C LYS A 169 1.35 -6.16 16.52
N GLU A 170 1.39 -5.95 17.83
CA GLU A 170 0.46 -6.60 18.75
C GLU A 170 -0.96 -6.07 18.58
N SER A 171 -1.15 -4.77 18.33
CA SER A 171 -2.46 -4.20 17.99
C SER A 171 -3.06 -4.86 16.74
N SER A 172 -2.31 -4.98 15.64
CA SER A 172 -2.76 -5.65 14.41
C SER A 172 -3.16 -7.11 14.66
N ARG A 173 -2.34 -7.85 15.42
CA ARG A 173 -2.63 -9.23 15.78
C ARG A 173 -3.91 -9.34 16.61
N LEU A 174 -4.07 -8.49 17.63
CA LEU A 174 -5.23 -8.48 18.52
C LEU A 174 -6.51 -8.07 17.78
N ALA A 175 -6.45 -6.99 16.98
CA ALA A 175 -7.57 -6.51 16.19
C ALA A 175 -8.06 -7.57 15.20
N THR A 176 -7.14 -8.21 14.48
CA THR A 176 -7.47 -9.31 13.55
C THR A 176 -8.12 -10.48 14.28
N ARG A 177 -7.61 -10.84 15.46
CA ARG A 177 -8.17 -11.93 16.27
C ARG A 177 -9.57 -11.60 16.77
N LEU A 178 -9.78 -10.38 17.28
CA LEU A 178 -11.07 -9.89 17.76
C LEU A 178 -12.11 -9.87 16.62
N LEU A 179 -11.74 -9.40 15.44
CA LEU A 179 -12.66 -9.38 14.30
C LEU A 179 -13.04 -10.81 13.88
N LYS A 180 -12.07 -11.72 13.78
CA LYS A 180 -12.33 -13.13 13.43
C LYS A 180 -13.21 -13.85 14.45
N SER A 181 -13.08 -13.56 15.75
CA SER A 181 -13.92 -14.19 16.78
C SER A 181 -15.34 -13.62 16.81
N ASN A 182 -15.57 -12.43 16.25
CA ASN A 182 -16.86 -11.73 16.31
C ASN A 182 -17.64 -11.75 14.99
N LEU A 183 -16.95 -11.95 13.87
CA LEU A 183 -17.51 -11.95 12.53
C LEU A 183 -17.28 -13.33 11.91
N ASN A 184 -18.31 -14.18 11.95
CA ASN A 184 -18.35 -15.38 11.11
C ASN A 184 -18.58 -14.99 9.64
N ASP A 185 -18.35 -15.93 8.72
CA ASP A 185 -18.42 -15.66 7.27
C ASP A 185 -19.78 -15.05 6.85
N ASP A 186 -20.88 -15.51 7.43
CA ASP A 186 -22.23 -15.00 7.14
C ASP A 186 -22.43 -13.54 7.60
N ARG A 187 -21.91 -13.15 8.77
CA ARG A 187 -22.01 -11.78 9.30
C ARG A 187 -21.00 -10.85 8.65
N LEU A 188 -19.84 -11.37 8.23
CA LEU A 188 -18.72 -10.57 7.72
C LEU A 188 -19.12 -9.72 6.51
N ASP A 189 -19.79 -10.32 5.52
CA ASP A 189 -20.19 -9.60 4.30
C ASP A 189 -21.22 -8.50 4.60
N ASN A 190 -22.18 -8.75 5.50
CA ASN A 190 -23.16 -7.75 5.92
C ASN A 190 -22.50 -6.61 6.69
N PHE A 191 -21.60 -6.94 7.62
CA PHE A 191 -20.83 -5.97 8.40
C PHE A 191 -19.99 -5.08 7.48
N ILE A 192 -19.24 -5.66 6.53
CA ILE A 192 -18.44 -4.91 5.57
C ILE A 192 -19.32 -3.99 4.74
N THR A 193 -20.37 -4.53 4.10
CA THR A 193 -21.12 -3.78 3.08
C THR A 193 -22.05 -2.73 3.68
N GLN A 194 -22.81 -3.08 4.72
CA GLN A 194 -23.79 -2.19 5.34
C GLN A 194 -23.14 -1.32 6.40
N ARG A 195 -22.58 -1.93 7.46
CA ARG A 195 -22.14 -1.19 8.65
C ARG A 195 -20.88 -0.38 8.42
N LEU A 196 -19.87 -1.00 7.83
CA LEU A 196 -18.59 -0.37 7.63
C LEU A 196 -18.61 0.56 6.42
N VAL A 197 -18.88 0.03 5.23
CA VAL A 197 -18.74 0.81 3.99
C VAL A 197 -19.89 1.80 3.83
N GLN A 198 -21.14 1.34 3.83
CA GLN A 198 -22.30 2.18 3.54
C GLN A 198 -22.63 3.17 4.67
N ASP A 199 -22.71 2.71 5.92
CA ASP A 199 -23.14 3.53 7.05
C ASP A 199 -22.00 4.40 7.62
N THR A 200 -20.75 3.93 7.58
CA THR A 200 -19.61 4.62 8.23
C THR A 200 -18.71 5.34 7.23
N LEU A 201 -18.17 4.64 6.22
CA LEU A 201 -17.15 5.21 5.36
C LEU A 201 -17.73 6.16 4.30
N ARG A 202 -18.78 5.77 3.56
CA ARG A 202 -19.33 6.59 2.46
C ARG A 202 -19.69 8.02 2.85
N PRO A 203 -20.31 8.30 4.03
CA PRO A 203 -20.59 9.67 4.45
C PRO A 203 -19.34 10.57 4.49
N LEU A 204 -18.18 10.02 4.88
CA LEU A 204 -16.90 10.74 4.95
C LEU A 204 -16.36 11.14 3.57
N PHE A 205 -16.83 10.48 2.50
CA PHE A 205 -16.39 10.69 1.11
C PHE A 205 -17.55 11.13 0.18
N SER A 206 -18.61 11.69 0.75
CA SER A 206 -19.86 12.01 0.03
C SER A 206 -19.75 13.15 -0.99
N LYS A 207 -18.65 13.92 -0.99
CA LYS A 207 -18.45 15.10 -1.85
C LYS A 207 -17.62 14.85 -3.12
N SER A 208 -17.17 13.63 -3.37
CA SER A 208 -15.82 13.48 -3.96
C SER A 208 -15.69 13.22 -5.46
N SER A 209 -16.74 13.05 -6.27
CA SER A 209 -16.48 12.87 -7.72
C SER A 209 -17.64 13.23 -8.63
N THR A 210 -17.37 14.11 -9.61
CA THR A 210 -18.28 14.41 -10.73
C THR A 210 -18.34 13.28 -11.76
N ARG A 211 -17.43 12.29 -11.67
CA ARG A 211 -17.35 11.14 -12.60
C ARG A 211 -18.36 10.05 -12.29
N LEU A 212 -18.99 10.11 -11.10
CA LEU A 212 -19.90 9.09 -10.61
C LEU A 212 -21.34 9.61 -10.55
N THR A 213 -22.28 8.70 -10.77
CA THR A 213 -23.69 8.91 -10.39
C THR A 213 -23.85 8.85 -8.87
N ALA A 214 -24.97 9.32 -8.33
CA ALA A 214 -25.29 9.21 -6.90
C ALA A 214 -25.25 7.75 -6.37
N SER A 215 -25.43 6.76 -7.26
CA SER A 215 -25.33 5.33 -6.94
C SER A 215 -23.89 4.80 -6.85
N GLY A 216 -22.87 5.63 -7.14
CA GLY A 216 -21.46 5.24 -7.19
C GLY A 216 -21.04 4.54 -8.50
N ARG A 217 -21.94 4.44 -9.49
CA ARG A 217 -21.62 3.92 -10.82
C ARG A 217 -20.99 4.97 -11.73
N PRO A 218 -20.11 4.59 -12.67
CA PRO A 218 -19.59 5.48 -13.70
C PRO A 218 -20.70 6.26 -14.40
N SER A 219 -20.52 7.58 -14.54
CA SER A 219 -21.45 8.42 -15.30
C SER A 219 -21.33 8.16 -16.80
N GLN A 220 -22.46 8.02 -17.49
CA GLN A 220 -22.50 7.87 -18.95
C GLN A 220 -22.43 9.22 -19.69
N ILE A 221 -22.58 10.33 -18.96
CA ILE A 221 -22.47 11.68 -19.51
C ILE A 221 -21.03 12.13 -19.30
N ALA A 222 -20.31 12.33 -20.40
CA ALA A 222 -19.00 12.98 -20.39
C ALA A 222 -19.17 14.44 -19.95
N GLN A 223 -19.07 14.69 -18.65
CA GLN A 223 -19.02 16.05 -18.14
C GLN A 223 -17.57 16.53 -18.29
N GLN A 224 -17.39 17.70 -18.90
CA GLN A 224 -16.10 18.37 -18.92
C GLN A 224 -15.58 18.47 -17.48
N PRO A 225 -14.27 18.32 -17.25
CA PRO A 225 -13.70 18.58 -15.93
C PRO A 225 -14.04 20.03 -15.59
N THR A 226 -15.04 20.24 -14.72
CA THR A 226 -15.22 21.52 -14.05
C THR A 226 -13.89 21.79 -13.39
N GLY A 227 -13.23 22.88 -13.79
CA GLY A 227 -11.86 23.22 -13.41
C GLY A 227 -11.63 22.95 -11.93
N THR A 228 -10.41 22.48 -11.62
CA THR A 228 -9.82 22.26 -10.30
C THR A 228 -10.75 22.78 -9.22
N GLN A 229 -11.54 21.89 -8.59
CA GLN A 229 -12.44 22.30 -7.52
C GLN A 229 -11.65 23.22 -6.60
N ALA A 230 -12.13 24.47 -6.51
CA ALA A 230 -11.44 25.52 -5.78
C ALA A 230 -10.99 24.95 -4.45
N ARG A 231 -9.71 25.11 -4.12
CA ARG A 231 -9.14 24.81 -2.80
C ARG A 231 -10.18 25.24 -1.76
N THR A 232 -10.94 24.31 -1.19
CA THR A 232 -11.71 24.62 0.01
C THR A 232 -10.67 24.79 1.08
N SER A 233 -10.24 26.05 1.22
CA SER A 233 -9.52 26.56 2.36
C SER A 233 -10.20 26.01 3.62
N LEU A 234 -9.43 25.27 4.41
CA LEU A 234 -9.79 24.48 5.60
C LEU A 234 -10.29 23.04 5.38
N ASP A 235 -9.50 22.19 4.69
CA ASP A 235 -9.34 20.83 5.20
C ASP A 235 -8.39 20.95 6.41
N THR A 236 -8.88 20.66 7.61
CA THR A 236 -8.05 20.70 8.82
C THR A 236 -7.17 19.45 8.87
N VAL A 237 -6.00 19.52 9.54
CA VAL A 237 -5.15 18.34 9.82
C VAL A 237 -5.96 17.19 10.43
N SER A 238 -7.01 17.49 11.19
CA SER A 238 -7.92 16.51 11.75
C SER A 238 -8.71 15.73 10.68
N GLN A 239 -9.19 16.39 9.64
CA GLN A 239 -9.95 15.79 8.53
C GLN A 239 -9.04 14.93 7.63
N GLU A 240 -7.79 15.32 7.42
CA GLU A 240 -6.81 14.51 6.68
C GLU A 240 -6.57 13.17 7.38
N ARG A 241 -6.39 13.18 8.71
CA ARG A 241 -6.15 11.95 9.45
C ARG A 241 -7.37 11.04 9.53
N GLU A 242 -8.57 11.63 9.62
CA GLU A 242 -9.82 10.89 9.51
C GLU A 242 -9.90 10.13 8.18
N LYS A 243 -9.45 10.75 7.07
CA LYS A 243 -9.36 10.08 5.77
C LYS A 243 -8.30 8.95 5.75
N VAL A 244 -7.12 9.16 6.34
CA VAL A 244 -6.05 8.13 6.38
C VAL A 244 -6.49 6.89 7.19
N HIS A 245 -7.25 7.11 8.27
CA HIS A 245 -7.85 6.05 9.09
C HIS A 245 -9.01 5.35 8.35
N ALA A 246 -9.92 6.13 7.75
CA ALA A 246 -10.99 5.60 6.91
C ALA A 246 -10.43 4.78 5.73
N ALA A 247 -9.27 5.17 5.20
CA ALA A 247 -8.54 4.41 4.19
C ALA A 247 -8.05 3.05 4.72
N SER A 248 -7.54 2.96 5.96
CA SER A 248 -7.20 1.65 6.58
C SER A 248 -8.40 0.74 6.66
N SER A 249 -9.53 1.27 7.13
CA SER A 249 -10.76 0.50 7.23
C SER A 249 -11.27 0.08 5.85
N CYS A 250 -11.14 0.94 4.84
CA CYS A 250 -11.45 0.61 3.45
C CYS A 250 -10.52 -0.50 2.92
N LYS A 251 -9.21 -0.43 3.21
CA LYS A 251 -8.24 -1.48 2.85
C LYS A 251 -8.66 -2.83 3.42
N TRP A 252 -8.95 -2.87 4.72
CA TRP A 252 -9.42 -4.09 5.38
C TRP A 252 -10.68 -4.64 4.71
N ALA A 253 -11.68 -3.78 4.46
CA ALA A 253 -12.92 -4.16 3.79
C ALA A 253 -12.68 -4.75 2.39
N VAL A 254 -11.79 -4.15 1.58
CA VAL A 254 -11.46 -4.63 0.23
C VAL A 254 -10.74 -5.98 0.26
N MET A 255 -9.82 -6.18 1.21
CA MET A 255 -9.06 -7.42 1.31
C MET A 255 -9.89 -8.61 1.83
N LEU A 256 -10.89 -8.36 2.68
CA LEU A 256 -11.70 -9.40 3.33
C LEU A 256 -12.99 -9.71 2.56
N CYS A 257 -13.44 -8.82 1.69
CA CYS A 257 -14.64 -9.05 0.90
C CYS A 257 -14.41 -10.18 -0.12
N SER A 258 -15.34 -11.14 -0.17
CA SER A 258 -15.27 -12.21 -1.17
C SER A 258 -15.41 -11.65 -2.60
N GLN A 259 -14.85 -12.34 -3.60
CA GLN A 259 -15.01 -11.92 -5.00
C GLN A 259 -16.48 -11.85 -5.43
N ALA A 260 -17.33 -12.73 -4.89
CA ALA A 260 -18.76 -12.75 -5.16
C ALA A 260 -19.46 -11.51 -4.61
N THR A 261 -19.14 -11.12 -3.38
CA THR A 261 -19.70 -9.93 -2.72
C THR A 261 -19.16 -8.66 -3.35
N MET A 262 -17.85 -8.59 -3.61
CA MET A 262 -17.22 -7.47 -4.31
C MET A 262 -17.81 -7.28 -5.71
N GLY A 263 -18.02 -8.36 -6.47
CA GLY A 263 -18.65 -8.29 -7.80
C GLY A 263 -20.07 -7.72 -7.80
N ARG A 264 -20.81 -7.81 -6.68
CA ARG A 264 -22.16 -7.25 -6.52
C ARG A 264 -22.16 -5.84 -5.93
N GLN A 265 -21.27 -5.59 -4.97
CA GLN A 265 -21.28 -4.40 -4.11
C GLN A 265 -20.15 -3.40 -4.42
N TRP A 266 -19.35 -3.63 -5.47
CA TRP A 266 -18.30 -2.69 -5.91
C TRP A 266 -18.74 -1.21 -6.01
N PRO A 267 -19.99 -0.84 -6.39
CA PRO A 267 -20.37 0.58 -6.47
C PRO A 267 -20.31 1.31 -5.12
N LEU A 268 -20.35 0.58 -4.00
CA LEU A 268 -20.19 1.14 -2.66
C LEU A 268 -18.75 1.61 -2.40
N PHE A 269 -17.78 0.86 -2.92
CA PHE A 269 -16.35 1.11 -2.73
C PHE A 269 -15.82 2.20 -3.66
N LEU A 270 -16.28 2.21 -4.92
CA LEU A 270 -15.69 3.07 -5.95
C LEU A 270 -15.60 4.57 -5.57
N PRO A 271 -16.63 5.22 -5.00
CA PRO A 271 -16.51 6.63 -4.58
C PRO A 271 -15.41 6.88 -3.55
N ILE A 272 -15.22 5.96 -2.60
CA ILE A 272 -14.19 6.05 -1.57
C ILE A 272 -12.82 5.92 -2.23
N LEU A 273 -12.64 4.92 -3.10
CA LEU A 273 -11.38 4.67 -3.80
C LEU A 273 -10.95 5.85 -4.66
N LEU A 274 -11.87 6.44 -5.43
CA LEU A 274 -11.57 7.60 -6.24
C LEU A 274 -11.24 8.81 -5.37
N SER A 275 -12.02 9.06 -4.30
CA SER A 275 -11.76 10.16 -3.39
C SER A 275 -10.36 10.08 -2.76
N LEU A 276 -9.91 8.87 -2.41
CA LEU A 276 -8.59 8.67 -1.85
C LEU A 276 -7.50 8.89 -2.91
N ALA A 277 -7.66 8.33 -4.12
CA ALA A 277 -6.68 8.45 -5.19
C ALA A 277 -6.57 9.87 -5.80
N GLU A 278 -7.61 10.69 -5.63
CA GLU A 278 -7.66 12.07 -6.09
C GLU A 278 -7.34 13.08 -4.98
N ASP A 279 -7.05 12.62 -3.75
CA ASP A 279 -6.80 13.50 -2.61
C ASP A 279 -5.55 14.37 -2.82
N HIS A 280 -5.55 15.57 -2.26
CA HIS A 280 -4.45 16.52 -2.39
C HIS A 280 -3.29 16.18 -1.45
N ASN A 281 -3.57 15.53 -0.32
CA ASN A 281 -2.56 14.96 0.55
C ASN A 281 -2.00 13.69 -0.10
N THR A 282 -0.69 13.68 -0.34
CA THR A 282 0.01 12.62 -1.05
C THR A 282 0.04 11.31 -0.26
N ALA A 283 0.10 11.34 1.07
CA ALA A 283 0.03 10.15 1.90
C ALA A 283 -1.35 9.46 1.78
N VAL A 284 -2.44 10.25 1.77
CA VAL A 284 -3.80 9.73 1.51
C VAL A 284 -3.87 9.13 0.11
N ARG A 285 -3.31 9.83 -0.88
CA ARG A 285 -3.27 9.38 -2.28
C ARG A 285 -2.49 8.09 -2.47
N ILE A 286 -1.28 7.98 -1.92
CA ILE A 286 -0.44 6.77 -1.96
C ILE A 286 -1.24 5.58 -1.44
N LYS A 287 -1.89 5.75 -0.28
CA LYS A 287 -2.72 4.70 0.32
C LYS A 287 -3.94 4.37 -0.54
N GLY A 288 -4.62 5.38 -1.10
CA GLY A 288 -5.71 5.19 -2.05
C GLY A 288 -5.31 4.35 -3.27
N LEU A 289 -4.15 4.64 -3.86
CA LEU A 289 -3.60 3.88 -5.00
C LEU A 289 -3.30 2.43 -4.62
N GLN A 290 -2.74 2.17 -3.44
CA GLN A 290 -2.51 0.82 -2.94
C GLN A 290 -3.84 0.05 -2.76
N ILE A 291 -4.86 0.69 -2.19
CA ILE A 291 -6.19 0.09 -1.99
C ILE A 291 -6.85 -0.21 -3.34
N ILE A 292 -6.71 0.67 -4.33
CA ILE A 292 -7.17 0.39 -5.69
C ILE A 292 -6.49 -0.86 -6.24
N GLY A 293 -5.18 -1.05 -6.03
CA GLY A 293 -4.49 -2.28 -6.40
C GLY A 293 -5.17 -3.53 -5.83
N PHE A 294 -5.42 -3.55 -4.52
CA PHE A 294 -6.15 -4.65 -3.88
C PHE A 294 -7.57 -4.83 -4.45
N PHE A 295 -8.28 -3.73 -4.70
CA PHE A 295 -9.63 -3.78 -5.28
C PHE A 295 -9.64 -4.41 -6.68
N LEU A 296 -8.65 -4.12 -7.52
CA LEU A 296 -8.52 -4.71 -8.85
C LEU A 296 -8.22 -6.22 -8.80
N ASP A 297 -7.60 -6.71 -7.73
CA ASP A 297 -7.33 -8.13 -7.50
C ASP A 297 -8.53 -8.86 -6.89
N THR A 298 -9.31 -8.20 -6.03
CA THR A 298 -10.50 -8.77 -5.40
C THR A 298 -11.72 -8.74 -6.33
N CYS A 299 -11.93 -7.66 -7.09
CA CYS A 299 -13.12 -7.52 -7.92
C CYS A 299 -12.98 -8.34 -9.23
N PRO A 300 -14.00 -9.14 -9.62
CA PRO A 300 -13.93 -9.92 -10.86
C PRO A 300 -13.66 -9.04 -12.10
N ALA A 301 -12.62 -9.39 -12.87
CA ALA A 301 -12.17 -8.58 -14.00
C ALA A 301 -13.28 -8.30 -15.04
N ASN A 302 -14.16 -9.26 -15.29
CA ASN A 302 -15.31 -9.09 -16.18
C ASN A 302 -16.29 -8.02 -15.69
N VAL A 303 -16.48 -7.88 -14.38
CA VAL A 303 -17.34 -6.85 -13.77
C VAL A 303 -16.69 -5.48 -13.97
N ILE A 304 -15.40 -5.34 -13.66
CA ILE A 304 -14.66 -4.08 -13.83
C ILE A 304 -14.75 -3.61 -15.30
N LEU A 305 -14.43 -4.50 -16.24
CA LEU A 305 -14.35 -4.19 -17.66
C LEU A 305 -15.71 -3.91 -18.30
N SER A 306 -16.77 -4.61 -17.89
CA SER A 306 -18.12 -4.44 -18.44
C SER A 306 -18.85 -3.23 -17.85
N ALA A 307 -18.59 -2.90 -16.59
CA ALA A 307 -19.15 -1.72 -15.93
C ALA A 307 -18.40 -0.42 -16.28
N GLY A 308 -17.24 -0.50 -16.95
CA GLY A 308 -16.42 0.65 -17.29
C GLY A 308 -15.70 1.28 -16.09
N VAL A 309 -15.53 0.51 -15.01
CA VAL A 309 -14.88 0.96 -13.77
C VAL A 309 -13.40 1.23 -14.00
N ASP A 310 -12.76 0.45 -14.86
CA ASP A 310 -11.37 0.66 -15.26
C ASP A 310 -11.13 2.04 -15.87
N ASN A 311 -12.05 2.56 -16.69
CA ASN A 311 -11.89 3.89 -17.31
C ASN A 311 -11.91 4.99 -16.24
N VAL A 312 -12.82 4.88 -15.27
CA VAL A 312 -12.93 5.86 -14.18
C VAL A 312 -11.69 5.84 -13.29
N ILE A 313 -11.17 4.64 -12.98
CA ILE A 313 -9.92 4.50 -12.22
C ILE A 313 -8.74 5.05 -13.03
N GLN A 314 -8.66 4.76 -14.34
CA GLN A 314 -7.63 5.32 -15.21
C GLN A 314 -7.63 6.85 -15.14
N ASP A 315 -8.79 7.49 -15.30
CA ASP A 315 -8.91 8.96 -15.30
C ASP A 315 -8.55 9.59 -13.95
N ALA A 316 -8.80 8.89 -12.84
CA ALA A 316 -8.42 9.33 -11.50
C ALA A 316 -6.92 9.16 -11.23
N VAL A 317 -6.30 8.09 -11.73
CA VAL A 317 -4.91 7.72 -11.42
C VAL A 317 -3.91 8.37 -12.36
N PHE A 318 -4.24 8.54 -13.64
CA PHE A 318 -3.32 9.09 -14.65
C PHE A 318 -2.70 10.45 -14.27
N PRO A 319 -3.44 11.42 -13.70
CA PRO A 319 -2.87 12.69 -13.27
C PRO A 319 -1.75 12.56 -12.24
N THR A 320 -1.72 11.47 -11.46
CA THR A 320 -0.65 11.22 -10.47
C THR A 320 0.71 11.01 -11.15
N LEU A 321 0.76 10.60 -12.42
CA LEU A 321 2.00 10.46 -13.18
C LEU A 321 2.73 11.79 -13.42
N LEU A 322 2.06 12.92 -13.16
CA LEU A 322 2.63 14.27 -13.29
C LEU A 322 3.17 14.83 -11.96
N PHE A 323 3.12 14.05 -10.88
CA PHE A 323 3.74 14.41 -9.59
C PHE A 323 5.23 14.15 -9.69
N LEU A 324 5.93 15.12 -10.29
CA LEU A 324 7.34 15.05 -10.64
C LEU A 324 8.14 16.09 -9.85
N PRO A 325 9.48 15.91 -9.73
CA PRO A 325 10.40 16.77 -8.96
C PRO A 325 10.27 18.29 -9.13
N SER A 326 9.79 18.76 -10.29
CA SER A 326 9.57 20.19 -10.55
C SER A 326 8.50 20.83 -9.66
N THR A 327 7.54 20.03 -9.17
CA THR A 327 6.43 20.49 -8.31
C THR A 327 6.28 19.69 -7.02
N THR A 328 6.86 18.48 -6.95
CA THR A 328 6.72 17.54 -5.84
C THR A 328 8.11 17.00 -5.52
N PRO A 329 8.60 17.00 -4.27
CA PRO A 329 9.90 16.44 -3.90
C PRO A 329 10.20 15.07 -4.53
N GLU A 330 11.46 14.79 -4.86
CA GLU A 330 11.84 13.56 -5.57
C GLU A 330 11.44 12.29 -4.80
N SER A 331 11.69 12.22 -3.49
CA SER A 331 11.32 11.08 -2.66
C SER A 331 9.82 10.80 -2.69
N GLU A 332 9.02 11.86 -2.56
CA GLU A 332 7.55 11.80 -2.57
C GLU A 332 7.00 11.44 -3.96
N SER A 333 7.64 11.95 -5.02
CA SER A 333 7.32 11.58 -6.40
C SER A 333 7.49 10.08 -6.62
N ILE A 334 8.58 9.48 -6.15
CA ILE A 334 8.83 8.03 -6.28
C ILE A 334 7.74 7.22 -5.56
N GLU A 335 7.37 7.63 -4.34
CA GLU A 335 6.34 6.95 -3.55
C GLU A 335 4.95 7.01 -4.20
N LEU A 336 4.67 8.05 -4.99
CA LEU A 336 3.42 8.20 -5.77
C LEU A 336 3.45 7.44 -7.10
N LEU A 337 4.54 7.57 -7.86
CA LEU A 337 4.65 7.01 -9.21
C LEU A 337 4.57 5.48 -9.18
N TYR A 338 5.23 4.84 -8.22
CA TYR A 338 5.28 3.38 -8.14
C TYR A 338 3.88 2.72 -8.02
N PRO A 339 3.05 3.05 -7.03
CA PRO A 339 1.70 2.50 -6.94
C PRO A 339 0.80 2.98 -8.09
N ALA A 340 0.96 4.21 -8.60
CA ALA A 340 0.16 4.70 -9.74
C ALA A 340 0.39 3.87 -11.01
N TYR A 341 1.66 3.64 -11.39
CA TYR A 341 1.98 2.80 -12.54
C TYR A 341 1.56 1.34 -12.33
N ARG A 342 1.70 0.79 -11.13
CA ARG A 342 1.23 -0.57 -10.81
C ARG A 342 -0.27 -0.71 -11.01
N VAL A 343 -1.07 0.25 -10.55
CA VAL A 343 -2.52 0.26 -10.78
C VAL A 343 -2.84 0.30 -12.28
N LEU A 344 -2.20 1.21 -13.02
CA LEU A 344 -2.44 1.34 -14.46
C LEU A 344 -2.02 0.07 -15.22
N LEU A 345 -0.85 -0.51 -14.92
CA LEU A 345 -0.44 -1.80 -15.50
C LEU A 345 -1.43 -2.91 -15.15
N ARG A 346 -1.92 -2.96 -13.91
CA ARG A 346 -2.90 -3.96 -13.49
C ARG A 346 -4.21 -3.85 -14.26
N ILE A 347 -4.68 -2.63 -14.51
CA ILE A 347 -5.86 -2.37 -15.35
C ILE A 347 -5.67 -2.95 -16.75
N ALA A 348 -4.50 -2.75 -17.36
CA ALA A 348 -4.21 -3.33 -18.68
C ALA A 348 -4.26 -4.87 -18.66
N GLN A 349 -3.84 -5.49 -17.55
CA GLN A 349 -3.80 -6.94 -17.37
C GLN A 349 -5.16 -7.56 -17.00
N LEU A 350 -6.18 -6.77 -16.66
CA LEU A 350 -7.54 -7.28 -16.47
C LEU A 350 -8.11 -7.90 -17.73
N ASP A 351 -7.69 -7.41 -18.90
CA ASP A 351 -7.99 -8.02 -20.18
C ASP A 351 -6.90 -9.05 -20.51
N PRO A 352 -7.19 -10.37 -20.38
CA PRO A 352 -6.19 -11.39 -20.55
C PRO A 352 -5.72 -11.52 -22.00
N ASP A 353 -6.49 -11.04 -22.98
CA ASP A 353 -6.12 -11.14 -24.40
C ASP A 353 -5.06 -10.11 -24.77
N PRO A 354 -3.81 -10.53 -25.08
CA PRO A 354 -2.76 -9.61 -25.52
C PRO A 354 -3.07 -8.95 -26.87
N LYS A 355 -3.98 -9.51 -27.66
CA LYS A 355 -4.43 -8.95 -28.95
C LYS A 355 -5.59 -7.98 -28.81
N SER A 356 -6.17 -7.82 -27.62
CA SER A 356 -7.24 -6.87 -27.38
C SER A 356 -6.83 -5.46 -27.80
N LEU A 357 -7.66 -4.81 -28.62
CA LEU A 357 -7.41 -3.43 -29.05
C LEU A 357 -7.50 -2.45 -27.87
N ARG A 358 -8.39 -2.72 -26.90
CA ARG A 358 -8.56 -1.90 -25.69
C ARG A 358 -7.27 -1.89 -24.87
N ARG A 359 -6.79 -3.09 -24.50
CA ARG A 359 -5.54 -3.27 -23.75
C ARG A 359 -4.36 -2.62 -24.45
N ARG A 360 -4.19 -2.88 -25.75
CA ARG A 360 -3.07 -2.33 -26.53
C ARG A 360 -3.10 -0.81 -26.60
N ARG A 361 -4.24 -0.20 -26.93
CA ARG A 361 -4.39 1.27 -26.98
C ARG A 361 -4.07 1.90 -25.63
N PHE A 362 -4.48 1.27 -24.55
CA PHE A 362 -4.22 1.77 -23.21
C PHE A 362 -2.73 1.66 -22.83
N LEU A 363 -2.08 0.52 -23.08
CA LEU A 363 -0.63 0.38 -22.89
C LEU A 363 0.18 1.37 -23.75
N ASP A 364 -0.28 1.65 -24.98
CA ASP A 364 0.32 2.68 -25.82
C ASP A 364 0.19 4.08 -25.22
N LYS A 365 -0.98 4.40 -24.65
CA LYS A 365 -1.23 5.64 -23.93
C LYS A 365 -0.30 5.74 -22.72
N LEU A 366 -0.18 4.68 -21.95
CA LEU A 366 0.68 4.63 -20.77
C LEU A 366 2.15 4.86 -21.13
N LEU A 367 2.63 4.29 -22.24
CA LEU A 367 4.00 4.52 -22.69
C LEU A 367 4.21 5.96 -23.18
N ARG A 368 3.29 6.52 -23.97
CA ARG A 368 3.44 7.88 -24.53
C ARG A 368 3.20 8.98 -23.50
N ASP A 369 2.05 8.93 -22.86
CA ASP A 369 1.54 10.02 -22.03
C ASP A 369 1.97 9.84 -20.57
N GLY A 370 2.46 8.65 -20.21
CA GLY A 370 3.04 8.35 -18.90
C GLY A 370 4.57 8.36 -18.95
N VAL A 371 5.17 7.35 -19.56
CA VAL A 371 6.64 7.16 -19.53
C VAL A 371 7.39 8.25 -20.30
N PHE A 372 7.09 8.44 -21.59
CA PHE A 372 7.84 9.39 -22.41
C PHE A 372 7.62 10.83 -21.94
N ALA A 373 6.39 11.19 -21.55
CA ALA A 373 6.10 12.48 -20.94
C ALA A 373 6.83 12.67 -19.59
N GLY A 374 6.80 11.66 -18.71
CA GLY A 374 7.52 11.70 -17.43
C GLY A 374 9.02 11.87 -17.62
N HIS A 375 9.63 11.12 -18.54
CA HIS A 375 11.05 11.26 -18.85
C HIS A 375 11.37 12.64 -19.43
N PHE A 376 10.53 13.18 -20.31
CA PHE A 376 10.73 14.52 -20.85
C PHE A 376 10.79 15.61 -19.76
N HIS A 377 10.03 15.45 -18.68
CA HIS A 377 9.97 16.41 -17.59
C HIS A 377 10.92 16.13 -16.42
N ALA A 378 11.45 14.91 -16.31
CA ALA A 378 12.23 14.47 -15.15
C ALA A 378 13.50 13.67 -15.53
N SER A 379 14.02 13.84 -16.75
CA SER A 379 15.23 13.12 -17.22
C SER A 379 16.47 13.40 -16.39
N GLU A 380 16.51 14.54 -15.69
CA GLU A 380 17.61 14.95 -14.81
C GLU A 380 17.61 14.28 -13.43
N TYR A 381 16.58 13.46 -13.12
CA TYR A 381 16.42 12.78 -11.84
C TYR A 381 16.63 11.26 -11.98
N PRO A 382 17.85 10.72 -11.73
CA PRO A 382 18.18 9.33 -12.03
C PRO A 382 17.25 8.30 -11.38
N ARG A 383 16.79 8.56 -10.15
CA ARG A 383 15.88 7.67 -9.42
C ARG A 383 14.48 7.63 -10.03
N ILE A 384 14.00 8.77 -10.55
CA ILE A 384 12.73 8.82 -11.29
C ILE A 384 12.87 8.07 -12.61
N VAL A 385 13.96 8.32 -13.35
CA VAL A 385 14.21 7.63 -14.62
C VAL A 385 14.31 6.12 -14.41
N GLU A 386 14.91 5.64 -13.32
CA GLU A 386 14.96 4.22 -12.98
C GLU A 386 13.54 3.62 -12.85
N VAL A 387 12.64 4.30 -12.14
CA VAL A 387 11.22 3.90 -12.04
C VAL A 387 10.61 3.83 -13.45
N LEU A 388 10.83 4.84 -14.28
CA LEU A 388 10.30 4.86 -15.65
C LEU A 388 10.86 3.72 -16.52
N MET A 389 12.13 3.33 -16.37
CA MET A 389 12.74 2.22 -17.11
C MET A 389 12.17 0.87 -16.67
N ASN A 390 11.98 0.66 -15.37
CA ASN A 390 11.32 -0.53 -14.84
C ASN A 390 9.88 -0.66 -15.37
N ILE A 391 9.12 0.44 -15.37
CA ILE A 391 7.77 0.46 -15.93
C ILE A 391 7.79 0.27 -17.46
N THR A 392 8.76 0.85 -18.16
CA THR A 392 8.95 0.67 -19.62
C THR A 392 9.11 -0.81 -19.96
N LYS A 393 9.98 -1.52 -19.23
CA LYS A 393 10.17 -2.97 -19.36
C LYS A 393 8.85 -3.71 -19.21
N ASP A 394 8.09 -3.43 -18.15
CA ASP A 394 6.81 -4.10 -17.88
C ASP A 394 5.75 -3.83 -18.97
N ILE A 395 5.69 -2.60 -19.48
CA ILE A 395 4.80 -2.23 -20.60
C ILE A 395 5.19 -2.98 -21.86
N ILE A 396 6.50 -3.07 -22.19
CA ILE A 396 7.00 -3.79 -23.36
C ILE A 396 6.65 -5.28 -23.26
N LEU A 397 6.87 -5.89 -22.10
CA LEU A 397 6.51 -7.29 -21.86
C LEU A 397 5.00 -7.52 -22.02
N CYS A 398 4.16 -6.56 -21.61
CA CYS A 398 2.72 -6.63 -21.79
C CYS A 398 2.27 -6.40 -23.24
N LEU A 399 2.94 -5.52 -23.99
CA LEU A 399 2.64 -5.24 -25.41
C LEU A 399 3.18 -6.32 -26.35
N GLY A 400 4.26 -6.99 -25.98
CA GLY A 400 5.00 -7.91 -26.84
C GLY A 400 5.40 -7.24 -28.16
N PHE A 401 5.19 -7.95 -29.27
CA PHE A 401 5.48 -7.45 -30.62
C PHE A 401 4.84 -6.09 -30.97
N PHE A 402 3.71 -5.74 -30.35
CA PHE A 402 3.06 -4.46 -30.62
C PHE A 402 3.84 -3.24 -30.12
N SER A 403 4.86 -3.44 -29.29
CA SER A 403 5.81 -2.38 -28.88
C SER A 403 6.67 -1.87 -30.04
N ALA A 404 6.79 -2.62 -31.14
CA ALA A 404 7.70 -2.30 -32.26
C ALA A 404 7.38 -0.99 -33.00
N LYS A 405 6.16 -0.43 -32.85
CA LYS A 405 5.83 0.91 -33.36
C LYS A 405 6.43 2.06 -32.55
N HIS A 406 6.80 1.79 -31.29
CA HIS A 406 7.46 2.75 -30.40
C HIS A 406 8.98 2.62 -30.41
N LEU A 407 9.52 1.68 -31.21
CA LEU A 407 10.92 1.30 -31.21
C LEU A 407 11.88 2.49 -31.32
N GLN A 408 11.61 3.43 -32.23
CA GLN A 408 12.45 4.62 -32.39
C GLN A 408 12.50 5.48 -31.12
N ASN A 409 11.36 5.67 -30.45
CA ASN A 409 11.29 6.46 -29.22
C ASN A 409 11.94 5.73 -28.05
N LEU A 410 11.75 4.40 -27.97
CA LEU A 410 12.40 3.55 -26.97
C LEU A 410 13.93 3.59 -27.10
N LEU A 411 14.47 3.44 -28.32
CA LEU A 411 15.92 3.50 -28.53
C LEU A 411 16.49 4.89 -28.23
N ARG A 412 15.76 5.98 -28.53
CA ARG A 412 16.17 7.33 -28.12
C ARG A 412 16.18 7.47 -26.60
N LEU A 413 15.17 6.96 -25.92
CA LEU A 413 15.07 6.95 -24.45
C LEU A 413 16.25 6.21 -23.81
N PHE A 414 16.57 5.00 -24.29
CA PHE A 414 17.72 4.24 -23.76
C PHE A 414 19.05 4.92 -24.09
N ALA A 415 19.19 5.48 -25.29
CA ALA A 415 20.39 6.18 -25.70
C ALA A 415 20.65 7.44 -24.86
N SER A 416 19.61 8.22 -24.52
CA SER A 416 19.77 9.41 -23.68
C SER A 416 20.24 9.07 -22.26
N THR A 417 19.95 7.87 -21.77
CA THR A 417 20.35 7.43 -20.43
C THR A 417 21.70 6.72 -20.44
N LEU A 418 21.88 5.69 -21.28
CA LEU A 418 23.09 4.86 -21.26
C LEU A 418 24.32 5.54 -21.88
N SER A 419 24.11 6.56 -22.73
CA SER A 419 25.22 7.32 -23.33
C SER A 419 25.68 8.49 -22.46
N ASP A 420 25.00 8.78 -21.34
CA ASP A 420 25.40 9.84 -20.42
C ASP A 420 26.76 9.49 -19.76
N PRO A 421 27.79 10.34 -19.87
CA PRO A 421 29.10 10.11 -19.24
C PRO A 421 29.03 9.93 -17.72
N PHE A 422 27.99 10.45 -17.06
CA PHE A 422 27.85 10.40 -15.60
C PHE A 422 26.89 9.33 -15.10
N VAL A 423 26.29 8.52 -15.98
CA VAL A 423 25.30 7.49 -15.59
C VAL A 423 25.86 6.49 -14.57
N MET A 424 27.18 6.28 -14.57
CA MET A 424 27.89 5.39 -13.63
C MET A 424 27.85 5.89 -12.18
N SER A 425 27.49 7.15 -11.92
CA SER A 425 27.25 7.63 -10.55
C SER A 425 25.99 7.02 -9.92
N TYR A 426 25.12 6.40 -10.70
CA TYR A 426 23.92 5.72 -10.21
C TYR A 426 23.69 4.37 -10.94
N PRO A 427 24.43 3.31 -10.56
CA PRO A 427 24.37 1.97 -11.16
C PRO A 427 22.97 1.35 -11.37
N PRO A 428 21.98 1.50 -10.44
CA PRO A 428 20.66 0.90 -10.60
C PRO A 428 19.92 1.36 -11.87
N LEU A 429 20.15 2.60 -12.31
CA LEU A 429 19.59 3.13 -13.55
C LEU A 429 20.18 2.45 -14.78
N VAL A 430 21.48 2.15 -14.79
CA VAL A 430 22.14 1.44 -15.90
C VAL A 430 21.55 0.04 -16.05
N SER A 431 21.41 -0.69 -14.93
CA SER A 431 20.84 -2.04 -14.91
C SER A 431 19.38 -2.05 -15.40
N SER A 432 18.52 -1.19 -14.83
CA SER A 432 17.11 -1.11 -15.23
C SER A 432 16.93 -0.69 -16.70
N THR A 433 17.72 0.25 -17.19
CA THR A 433 17.70 0.69 -18.61
C THR A 433 18.13 -0.44 -19.54
N THR A 434 19.18 -1.17 -19.17
CA THR A 434 19.69 -2.30 -19.95
C THR A 434 18.68 -3.45 -20.00
N GLU A 435 17.97 -3.73 -18.90
CA GLU A 435 16.88 -4.70 -18.89
C GLU A 435 15.69 -4.28 -19.79
N ALA A 436 15.31 -3.00 -19.77
CA ALA A 436 14.28 -2.47 -20.65
C ALA A 436 14.69 -2.54 -22.13
N LEU A 437 15.95 -2.26 -22.45
CA LEU A 437 16.52 -2.43 -23.79
C LEU A 437 16.49 -3.90 -24.22
N ASN A 438 16.88 -4.84 -23.34
CA ASN A 438 16.81 -6.27 -23.62
C ASN A 438 15.37 -6.74 -23.90
N ALA A 439 14.41 -6.30 -23.10
CA ALA A 439 12.99 -6.58 -23.35
C ALA A 439 12.55 -6.01 -24.71
N THR A 440 13.01 -4.80 -25.08
CA THR A 440 12.73 -4.20 -26.39
C THR A 440 13.31 -5.02 -27.53
N LEU A 441 14.59 -5.42 -27.43
CA LEU A 441 15.28 -6.22 -28.44
C LEU A 441 14.56 -7.54 -28.69
N VAL A 442 14.21 -8.26 -27.61
CA VAL A 442 13.53 -9.56 -27.70
C VAL A 442 12.12 -9.43 -28.27
N ASN A 443 11.38 -8.37 -27.96
CA ASN A 443 9.99 -8.23 -28.40
C ASN A 443 9.82 -7.54 -29.75
N CYS A 444 10.73 -6.64 -30.11
CA CYS A 444 10.70 -5.88 -31.36
C CYS A 444 11.62 -6.45 -32.44
N TRP A 445 12.26 -7.61 -32.20
CA TRP A 445 13.28 -8.19 -33.08
C TRP A 445 12.95 -8.17 -34.58
N PRO A 446 11.71 -8.43 -35.06
CA PRO A 446 11.46 -8.47 -36.51
C PRO A 446 11.67 -7.11 -37.19
N ARG A 447 11.55 -6.02 -36.45
CA ARG A 447 11.74 -4.65 -36.94
C ARG A 447 13.18 -4.16 -36.86
N PHE A 448 14.02 -4.82 -36.06
CA PHE A 448 15.45 -4.46 -35.95
C PHE A 448 16.21 -4.70 -37.26
N SER A 449 15.70 -5.56 -38.16
CA SER A 449 16.20 -5.67 -39.55
C SER A 449 16.14 -4.38 -40.36
N SER A 450 15.45 -3.35 -39.88
CA SER A 450 15.45 -2.03 -40.55
C SER A 450 16.79 -1.32 -40.29
N PRO A 451 17.39 -0.69 -41.32
CA PRO A 451 18.71 -0.09 -41.19
C PRO A 451 18.75 0.99 -40.09
N GLY A 452 19.81 0.99 -39.28
CA GLY A 452 20.08 2.00 -38.26
C GLY A 452 19.66 1.66 -36.82
N TYR A 453 18.67 0.79 -36.60
CA TYR A 453 18.23 0.49 -35.21
C TYR A 453 19.22 -0.38 -34.44
N ILE A 454 19.80 -1.39 -35.08
CA ILE A 454 20.84 -2.22 -34.48
C ILE A 454 22.10 -1.38 -34.25
N ASP A 455 22.49 -0.55 -35.22
CA ASP A 455 23.64 0.37 -35.13
C ASP A 455 23.50 1.29 -33.91
N GLN A 456 22.33 1.89 -33.71
CA GLN A 456 22.05 2.76 -32.57
C GLN A 456 22.15 1.99 -31.24
N ALA A 457 21.64 0.76 -31.16
CA ALA A 457 21.73 -0.05 -29.96
C ALA A 457 23.19 -0.42 -29.63
N ILE A 458 23.97 -0.84 -30.61
CA ILE A 458 25.41 -1.15 -30.46
C ILE A 458 26.19 0.08 -30.01
N HIS A 459 25.97 1.22 -30.66
CA HIS A 459 26.64 2.46 -30.29
C HIS A 459 26.35 2.83 -28.83
N THR A 460 25.08 2.72 -28.42
CA THR A 460 24.62 3.03 -27.07
C THR A 460 25.29 2.14 -26.02
N ILE A 461 25.30 0.82 -26.21
CA ILE A 461 25.94 -0.10 -25.24
C ILE A 461 27.46 0.01 -25.24
N SER A 462 28.06 0.33 -26.40
CA SER A 462 29.51 0.58 -26.52
C SER A 462 29.92 1.80 -25.70
N LEU A 463 29.20 2.92 -25.81
CA LEU A 463 29.48 4.11 -25.01
C LEU A 463 29.32 3.84 -23.51
N CYS A 464 28.24 3.16 -23.12
CA CYS A 464 28.01 2.77 -21.73
C CYS A 464 29.15 1.90 -21.19
N TRP A 465 29.66 0.96 -21.99
CA TRP A 465 30.79 0.11 -21.62
C TRP A 465 32.09 0.90 -21.45
N LEU A 466 32.36 1.86 -22.34
CA LEU A 466 33.54 2.74 -22.21
C LEU A 466 33.46 3.63 -20.96
N ASN A 467 32.27 4.13 -20.63
CA ASN A 467 32.03 4.87 -19.40
C ASN A 467 32.26 3.96 -18.18
N LEU A 468 31.75 2.72 -18.20
CA LEU A 468 31.96 1.73 -17.13
C LEU A 468 33.45 1.47 -16.91
N LYS A 469 34.19 1.16 -17.97
CA LYS A 469 35.63 0.88 -17.89
C LYS A 469 36.44 2.09 -17.43
N SER A 470 35.90 3.31 -17.52
CA SER A 470 36.55 4.56 -17.10
C SER A 470 36.09 5.01 -15.71
N SER A 471 35.08 4.34 -15.15
CA SER A 471 34.52 4.62 -13.83
C SER A 471 35.34 3.94 -12.71
N GLN A 472 35.20 4.45 -11.49
CA GLN A 472 35.81 3.88 -10.27
C GLN A 472 34.74 3.20 -9.40
N LEU A 473 33.85 2.44 -10.03
CA LEU A 473 32.78 1.71 -9.34
C LEU A 473 33.34 0.56 -8.49
N PRO A 474 32.64 0.16 -7.41
CA PRO A 474 32.91 -1.08 -6.70
C PRO A 474 32.91 -2.28 -7.68
N PRO A 475 33.80 -3.27 -7.50
CA PRO A 475 33.88 -4.42 -8.40
C PRO A 475 32.55 -5.17 -8.58
N GLU A 476 31.76 -5.32 -7.51
CA GLU A 476 30.46 -5.99 -7.54
C GLU A 476 29.46 -5.30 -8.50
N ASP A 477 29.32 -3.97 -8.38
CA ASP A 477 28.45 -3.17 -9.24
C ASP A 477 28.94 -3.18 -10.69
N ALA A 478 30.25 -3.10 -10.88
CA ALA A 478 30.87 -3.10 -12.19
C ALA A 478 30.68 -4.45 -12.91
N ASP A 479 30.84 -5.56 -12.19
CA ASP A 479 30.62 -6.91 -12.70
C ASP A 479 29.16 -7.15 -13.07
N GLN A 480 28.21 -6.65 -12.24
CA GLN A 480 26.79 -6.74 -12.52
C GLN A 480 26.43 -5.98 -13.80
N ILE A 481 26.85 -4.71 -13.94
CA ILE A 481 26.60 -3.91 -15.15
C ILE A 481 27.25 -4.58 -16.37
N SER A 482 28.50 -5.04 -16.24
CA SER A 482 29.22 -5.76 -17.29
C SER A 482 28.44 -6.98 -17.77
N ALA A 483 27.87 -7.77 -16.86
CA ALA A 483 27.03 -8.91 -17.21
C ALA A 483 25.75 -8.50 -17.96
N HIS A 484 25.08 -7.42 -17.54
CA HIS A 484 23.89 -6.90 -18.24
C HIS A 484 24.22 -6.42 -19.66
N LEU A 485 25.33 -5.69 -19.85
CA LEU A 485 25.78 -5.22 -21.17
C LEU A 485 26.21 -6.38 -22.08
N THR A 486 26.96 -7.35 -21.54
CA THR A 486 27.38 -8.56 -22.27
C THR A 486 26.17 -9.39 -22.73
N ARG A 487 25.16 -9.52 -21.87
CA ARG A 487 23.88 -10.17 -22.25
C ARG A 487 23.20 -9.44 -23.42
N THR A 488 23.20 -8.11 -23.38
CA THR A 488 22.63 -7.27 -24.45
C THR A 488 23.37 -7.45 -25.76
N SER A 489 24.70 -7.46 -25.72
CA SER A 489 25.58 -7.77 -26.86
C SER A 489 25.29 -9.16 -27.44
N THR A 490 25.12 -10.18 -26.59
CA THR A 490 24.77 -11.54 -27.02
C THR A 490 23.41 -11.59 -27.73
N ILE A 491 22.41 -10.85 -27.21
CA ILE A 491 21.10 -10.74 -27.87
C ILE A 491 21.25 -10.08 -29.24
N LEU A 492 21.94 -8.95 -29.34
CA LEU A 492 22.19 -8.27 -30.61
C LEU A 492 22.89 -9.17 -31.62
N GLN A 493 23.87 -9.95 -31.16
CA GLN A 493 24.57 -10.92 -31.99
C GLN A 493 23.62 -11.97 -32.57
N SER A 494 22.76 -12.53 -31.72
CA SER A 494 21.78 -13.53 -32.17
C SER A 494 20.82 -12.97 -33.23
N LEU A 495 20.50 -11.67 -33.16
CA LEU A 495 19.62 -11.00 -34.11
C LEU A 495 20.28 -10.84 -35.49
N TRP A 496 21.51 -10.32 -35.56
CA TRP A 496 22.19 -10.11 -36.85
C TRP A 496 22.67 -11.43 -37.49
N VAL A 497 22.99 -12.46 -36.69
CA VAL A 497 23.34 -13.80 -37.23
C VAL A 497 22.14 -14.40 -37.93
N ARG A 498 20.95 -14.26 -37.33
CA ARG A 498 19.70 -14.78 -37.89
C ARG A 498 19.30 -14.10 -39.19
N GLU A 499 19.56 -12.80 -39.32
CA GLU A 499 19.25 -12.03 -40.52
C GLU A 499 20.24 -12.26 -41.67
N GLY A 500 21.37 -12.93 -41.41
CA GLY A 500 22.43 -13.13 -42.41
C GLY A 500 23.16 -11.84 -42.80
N SER A 501 22.94 -10.75 -42.05
CA SER A 501 23.51 -9.42 -42.30
C SER A 501 24.96 -9.27 -41.81
N GLY A 502 25.47 -10.23 -41.03
CA GLY A 502 26.81 -10.16 -40.44
C GLY A 502 26.93 -9.06 -39.38
N PRO A 503 28.11 -8.90 -38.74
CA PRO A 503 28.35 -7.74 -37.90
C PRO A 503 28.22 -6.46 -38.74
N ILE A 504 27.63 -5.42 -38.16
CA ILE A 504 27.37 -4.14 -38.85
C ILE A 504 28.65 -3.55 -39.45
N ALA A 505 28.50 -2.94 -40.63
CA ALA A 505 29.57 -2.22 -41.31
C ALA A 505 30.20 -1.17 -40.38
N GLY A 506 31.47 -1.35 -40.04
CA GLY A 506 32.22 -0.44 -39.17
C GLY A 506 32.42 -0.93 -37.73
N LEU A 507 31.71 -1.97 -37.25
CA LEU A 507 31.95 -2.52 -35.91
C LEU A 507 33.35 -3.13 -35.78
N THR A 508 33.78 -3.93 -36.76
CA THR A 508 35.15 -4.47 -36.79
C THR A 508 36.20 -3.36 -36.80
N ALA A 509 35.99 -2.31 -37.60
CA ALA A 509 36.90 -1.15 -37.61
C ALA A 509 36.90 -0.41 -36.26
N ALA A 510 35.75 -0.28 -35.60
CA ALA A 510 35.65 0.32 -34.27
C ALA A 510 36.38 -0.52 -33.20
N LEU A 511 36.31 -1.85 -33.26
CA LEU A 511 37.04 -2.75 -32.36
C LEU A 511 38.56 -2.66 -32.55
N GLN A 512 39.03 -2.40 -33.78
CA GLN A 512 40.45 -2.16 -34.05
C GLN A 512 40.92 -0.81 -33.48
N ILE A 513 40.06 0.21 -33.51
CA ILE A 513 40.39 1.55 -33.00
C ILE A 513 40.31 1.59 -31.47
N GLU A 514 39.33 0.91 -30.86
CA GLU A 514 39.08 0.91 -29.42
C GLU A 514 39.08 -0.52 -28.85
N PRO A 515 40.25 -1.04 -28.42
CA PRO A 515 40.38 -2.44 -27.99
C PRO A 515 39.61 -2.76 -26.71
N ARG A 516 39.21 -1.75 -25.90
CA ARG A 516 38.41 -1.97 -24.68
C ARG A 516 37.02 -2.54 -24.98
N LEU A 517 36.53 -2.40 -26.22
CA LEU A 517 35.24 -2.94 -26.67
C LEU A 517 35.29 -4.44 -27.04
N VAL A 518 36.48 -5.03 -27.17
CA VAL A 518 36.65 -6.45 -27.54
C VAL A 518 35.98 -7.37 -26.52
N ASP A 519 36.11 -7.06 -25.23
CA ASP A 519 35.45 -7.79 -24.14
C ASP A 519 33.92 -7.80 -24.27
N LEU A 520 33.33 -6.74 -24.81
CA LEU A 520 31.87 -6.61 -24.99
C LEU A 520 31.36 -7.39 -26.21
N PHE A 521 32.19 -7.52 -27.26
CA PHE A 521 31.84 -8.18 -28.51
C PHE A 521 32.86 -9.29 -28.88
N PRO A 522 33.02 -10.33 -28.04
CA PRO A 522 34.08 -11.33 -28.21
C PRO A 522 33.94 -12.18 -29.47
N SER A 523 32.73 -12.21 -30.04
CA SER A 523 32.36 -13.06 -31.18
C SER A 523 32.60 -12.40 -32.54
N VAL A 524 33.00 -11.12 -32.57
CA VAL A 524 33.28 -10.37 -33.80
C VAL A 524 34.79 -10.43 -34.05
N PRO A 525 35.25 -10.91 -35.21
CA PRO A 525 36.68 -10.95 -35.50
C PRO A 525 37.25 -9.53 -35.51
N THR A 526 38.36 -9.34 -34.78
CA THR A 526 39.14 -8.10 -34.68
C THR A 526 40.13 -7.95 -35.83
#